data_AF-A0A956HA21-F1
#
_entry.id   AF-A0A956HA21-F1
#
_cell.length_a   1.000
_cell.length_b   1.000
_cell.length_c   1.000
_cell.angle_alpha   90.00
_cell.angle_beta   90.00
_cell.angle_gamma   90.00
#
_symmetry.space_group_name_H-M   'P 1'
#
loop_
_entity.id
_entity.type
_entity.pdbx_description
1 polymer ?
#
loop_
_entity_poly.entity_id
_entity_poly.type
_entity_poly.pdbx_seq_one_letter_code
_entity_poly.pdbx_strand_id
1 'polypeptide(L)'
;SSAFASMLVQLHDVVAQIRETSVGLATAASEIHAATQEQETASEHLANGMRDVSRTMDSLATSATQIDGASKGVLENAERTLATTDEMARKIGELSERTKGISELLEVIRDVADRSDLLALNGSLESTRAGEAGRGFALVAAEMRRLAERVTGTVGDVDAQVVNIKAAGASTVMATEESRKLAENTAEAAQQISRETQRQSTDTEQLAIAVHQVAEVASATAVATSQTRATAEGLRVHADQLEQLTRQFKVRGE
;
A
#
# COMPACT_ATOMS: atom_id res chain seq x y z
N SER A 1 67.38 -60.94 35.01
CA SER A 1 67.29 -59.61 35.64
C SER A 1 67.15 -58.44 34.67
N SER A 2 67.83 -58.39 33.50
CA SER A 2 67.68 -57.23 32.58
C SER A 2 66.31 -57.13 31.90
N ALA A 3 65.69 -58.25 31.50
CA ALA A 3 64.36 -58.24 30.86
C ALA A 3 63.25 -57.69 31.78
N PHE A 4 63.28 -58.06 33.06
CA PHE A 4 62.33 -57.54 34.06
C PHE A 4 62.55 -56.05 34.34
N ALA A 5 63.81 -55.60 34.42
CA ALA A 5 64.12 -54.18 34.55
C ALA A 5 63.67 -53.37 33.31
N SER A 6 63.84 -53.93 32.10
CA SER A 6 63.33 -53.32 30.86
C SER A 6 61.80 -53.23 30.84
N MET A 7 61.12 -54.28 31.28
CA MET A 7 59.65 -54.31 31.39
C MET A 7 59.14 -53.27 32.41
N LEU A 8 59.84 -53.07 33.53
CA LEU A 8 59.49 -52.03 34.51
C LEU A 8 59.65 -50.61 33.95
N VAL A 9 60.70 -50.37 33.16
CA VAL A 9 60.90 -49.07 32.49
C VAL A 9 59.79 -48.83 31.45
N GLN A 10 59.48 -49.83 30.62
CA GLN A 10 58.39 -49.70 29.64
C GLN A 10 57.02 -49.49 30.30
N LEU A 11 56.71 -50.22 31.37
CA LEU A 11 55.46 -50.05 32.12
C LEU A 11 55.35 -48.63 32.69
N HIS A 12 56.45 -48.10 33.23
CA HIS A 12 56.52 -46.73 33.72
C HIS A 12 56.23 -45.70 32.62
N ASP A 13 56.86 -45.86 31.46
CA ASP A 13 56.68 -44.94 30.33
C ASP A 13 55.23 -44.97 29.82
N VAL A 14 54.62 -46.16 29.74
CA VAL A 14 53.20 -46.30 29.40
C VAL A 14 52.30 -45.64 30.45
N VAL A 15 52.57 -45.82 31.75
CA VAL A 15 51.78 -45.18 32.83
C VAL A 15 51.91 -43.65 32.78
N ALA A 16 53.11 -43.13 32.53
CA ALA A 16 53.33 -41.69 32.38
C ALA A 16 52.56 -41.13 31.17
N GLN A 17 52.58 -41.83 30.04
CA GLN A 17 51.86 -41.44 28.83
C GLN A 17 50.34 -41.52 29.00
N ILE A 18 49.82 -42.54 29.71
CA ILE A 18 48.40 -42.62 30.08
C ILE A 18 48.00 -41.45 30.97
N ARG A 19 48.82 -41.10 31.97
CA ARG A 19 48.55 -39.96 32.86
C ARG A 19 48.48 -38.65 32.10
N GLU A 20 49.45 -38.39 31.22
CA GLU A 20 49.48 -37.20 30.35
C GLU A 20 48.23 -37.14 29.45
N THR A 21 47.89 -38.26 28.80
CA THR A 21 46.71 -38.37 27.93
C THR A 21 45.41 -38.15 28.72
N SER A 22 45.34 -38.63 29.96
CA SER A 22 44.17 -38.48 30.84
C SER A 22 43.95 -37.02 31.23
N VAL A 23 45.02 -36.30 31.59
CA VAL A 23 44.96 -34.86 31.86
C VAL A 23 44.52 -34.10 30.60
N GLY A 24 45.09 -34.43 29.43
CA GLY A 24 44.66 -33.85 28.17
C GLY A 24 43.18 -34.10 27.86
N LEU A 25 42.69 -35.31 28.12
CA LEU A 25 41.29 -35.70 27.91
C LEU A 25 40.34 -34.95 28.84
N ALA A 26 40.70 -34.78 30.11
CA ALA A 26 39.90 -34.02 31.07
C ALA A 26 39.77 -32.54 30.67
N THR A 27 40.87 -31.93 30.22
CA THR A 27 40.88 -30.54 29.73
C THR A 27 39.99 -30.40 28.49
N ALA A 28 40.18 -31.26 27.48
CA ALA A 28 39.35 -31.25 26.27
C ALA A 28 37.86 -31.48 26.58
N ALA A 29 37.54 -32.38 27.50
CA ALA A 29 36.17 -32.60 27.96
C ALA A 29 35.57 -31.35 28.62
N SER A 30 36.33 -30.63 29.45
CA SER A 30 35.89 -29.39 30.07
C SER A 30 35.66 -28.27 29.04
N GLU A 31 36.54 -28.15 28.04
CA GLU A 31 36.40 -27.18 26.94
C GLU A 31 35.15 -27.48 26.10
N ILE A 32 34.93 -28.74 25.73
CA ILE A 32 33.73 -29.18 25.02
C ILE A 32 32.48 -28.88 25.86
N HIS A 33 32.52 -29.14 27.16
CA HIS A 33 31.38 -28.86 28.04
C HIS A 33 31.00 -27.37 28.03
N ALA A 34 31.98 -26.48 28.19
CA ALA A 34 31.76 -25.03 28.12
C ALA A 34 31.18 -24.61 26.76
N ALA A 35 31.77 -25.09 25.66
CA ALA A 35 31.29 -24.79 24.31
C ALA A 35 29.85 -25.28 24.08
N THR A 36 29.50 -26.48 24.57
CA THR A 36 28.12 -26.99 24.46
C THR A 36 27.11 -26.17 25.25
N GLN A 37 27.50 -25.63 26.40
CA GLN A 37 26.60 -24.80 27.20
C GLN A 37 26.30 -23.45 26.53
N GLU A 38 27.30 -22.85 25.90
CA GLU A 38 27.11 -21.66 25.05
C GLU A 38 26.22 -21.96 23.85
N GLN A 39 26.45 -23.10 23.18
CA GLN A 39 25.68 -23.52 22.01
C GLN A 39 24.21 -23.84 22.33
N GLU A 40 23.94 -24.39 23.52
CA GLU A 40 22.58 -24.64 24.02
C GLU A 40 21.82 -23.32 24.19
N THR A 41 22.44 -22.34 24.86
CA THR A 41 21.90 -20.99 25.05
C THR A 41 21.64 -20.29 23.71
N ALA A 42 22.57 -20.40 22.76
CA ALA A 42 22.41 -19.84 21.42
C ALA A 42 21.26 -20.49 20.65
N SER A 43 21.10 -21.82 20.77
CA SER A 43 20.01 -22.57 20.13
C SER A 43 18.64 -22.18 20.69
N GLU A 44 18.54 -21.97 22.00
CA GLU A 44 17.31 -21.47 22.63
C GLU A 44 16.94 -20.07 22.16
N HIS A 45 17.91 -19.15 22.11
CA HIS A 45 17.70 -17.80 21.57
C HIS A 45 17.27 -17.83 20.10
N LEU A 46 17.90 -18.67 19.28
CA LEU A 46 17.53 -18.83 17.88
C LEU A 46 16.10 -19.35 17.74
N ALA A 47 15.71 -20.37 18.51
CA ALA A 47 14.36 -20.91 18.50
C ALA A 47 13.31 -19.87 18.94
N ASN A 48 13.60 -19.06 19.97
CA ASN A 48 12.74 -17.95 20.39
C ASN A 48 12.61 -16.90 19.27
N GLY A 49 13.73 -16.49 18.67
CA GLY A 49 13.73 -15.53 17.56
C GLY A 49 12.91 -16.02 16.37
N MET A 50 12.99 -17.30 16.02
CA MET A 50 12.18 -17.87 14.93
C MET A 50 10.67 -17.85 15.24
N ARG A 51 10.26 -18.03 16.50
CA ARG A 51 8.85 -17.87 16.90
C ARG A 51 8.38 -16.43 16.73
N ASP A 52 9.20 -15.45 17.07
CA ASP A 52 8.87 -14.03 16.92
C ASP A 52 8.78 -13.62 15.44
N VAL A 53 9.70 -14.10 14.61
CA VAL A 53 9.63 -13.91 13.15
C VAL A 53 8.37 -14.57 12.59
N SER A 54 8.01 -15.78 13.02
CA SER A 54 6.77 -16.45 12.59
C SER A 54 5.53 -15.63 12.89
N ARG A 55 5.40 -15.07 14.10
CA ARG A 55 4.25 -14.18 14.44
C ARG A 55 4.22 -12.91 13.59
N THR A 56 5.40 -12.39 13.24
CA THR A 56 5.53 -11.23 12.35
C THR A 56 5.04 -11.58 10.94
N MET A 57 5.35 -12.78 10.44
CA MET A 57 4.86 -13.27 9.14
C MET A 57 3.34 -13.42 9.12
N ASP A 58 2.71 -13.97 10.18
CA ASP A 58 1.24 -14.06 10.27
C ASP A 58 0.58 -12.67 10.24
N SER A 59 1.17 -11.71 10.95
CA SER A 59 0.71 -10.32 10.96
C SER A 59 0.87 -9.67 9.58
N LEU A 60 1.96 -9.98 8.86
CA LEU A 60 2.22 -9.50 7.52
C LEU A 60 1.23 -10.06 6.50
N ALA A 61 0.93 -11.36 6.57
CA ALA A 61 -0.06 -12.02 5.72
C ALA A 61 -1.48 -11.43 5.93
N THR A 62 -1.84 -11.17 7.18
CA THR A 62 -3.11 -10.51 7.53
C THR A 62 -3.16 -9.09 6.95
N SER A 63 -2.07 -8.33 7.12
CA SER A 63 -1.96 -6.96 6.61
C SER A 63 -2.05 -6.91 5.08
N ALA A 64 -1.38 -7.84 4.38
CA ALA A 64 -1.46 -7.96 2.94
C ALA A 64 -2.91 -8.21 2.47
N THR A 65 -3.64 -9.10 3.13
CA THR A 65 -5.06 -9.35 2.82
C THR A 65 -5.92 -8.09 3.00
N GLN A 66 -5.68 -7.32 4.06
CA GLN A 66 -6.39 -6.06 4.29
C GLN A 66 -6.05 -4.99 3.24
N ILE A 67 -4.78 -4.86 2.86
CA ILE A 67 -4.33 -3.92 1.83
C ILE A 67 -4.92 -4.27 0.47
N ASP A 68 -4.99 -5.56 0.10
CA ASP A 68 -5.61 -6.00 -1.16
C ASP A 68 -7.10 -5.65 -1.19
N GLY A 69 -7.83 -5.93 -0.09
CA GLY A 69 -9.24 -5.54 0.04
C GLY A 69 -9.47 -4.04 -0.04
N ALA A 70 -8.64 -3.25 0.64
CA ALA A 70 -8.70 -1.79 0.57
C ALA A 70 -8.40 -1.27 -0.84
N SER A 71 -7.40 -1.86 -1.52
CA SER A 71 -7.03 -1.49 -2.89
C SER A 71 -8.16 -1.77 -3.88
N LYS A 72 -8.86 -2.90 -3.74
CA LYS A 72 -10.07 -3.20 -4.52
C LYS A 72 -11.17 -2.16 -4.29
N GLY A 73 -11.42 -1.77 -3.04
CA GLY A 73 -12.39 -0.72 -2.73
C GLY A 73 -12.01 0.65 -3.33
N VAL A 74 -10.71 0.99 -3.35
CA VAL A 74 -10.23 2.21 -4.02
C VAL A 74 -10.44 2.14 -5.53
N LEU A 75 -10.17 0.98 -6.15
CA LEU A 75 -10.40 0.76 -7.58
C LEU A 75 -11.88 0.92 -7.95
N GLU A 76 -12.78 0.28 -7.21
CA GLU A 76 -14.23 0.42 -7.43
C GLU A 76 -14.70 1.88 -7.29
N ASN A 77 -14.17 2.63 -6.32
CA ASN A 77 -14.50 4.04 -6.15
C ASN A 77 -13.97 4.90 -7.31
N ALA A 78 -12.78 4.59 -7.82
CA ALA A 78 -12.22 5.27 -8.99
C ALA A 78 -13.08 5.00 -10.24
N GLU A 79 -13.47 3.75 -10.49
CA GLU A 79 -14.35 3.37 -11.60
C GLU A 79 -15.72 4.05 -11.53
N ARG A 80 -16.31 4.11 -10.33
CA ARG A 80 -17.57 4.86 -10.10
C ARG A 80 -17.40 6.36 -10.34
N THR A 81 -16.26 6.92 -9.97
CA THR A 81 -15.94 8.33 -10.23
C THR A 81 -15.84 8.59 -11.73
N LEU A 82 -15.19 7.71 -12.49
CA LEU A 82 -15.14 7.79 -13.95
C LEU A 82 -16.52 7.74 -14.58
N ALA A 83 -17.36 6.78 -14.18
CA ALA A 83 -18.72 6.66 -14.70
C ALA A 83 -19.57 7.91 -14.42
N THR A 84 -19.47 8.47 -13.20
CA THR A 84 -20.18 9.70 -12.81
C THR A 84 -19.68 10.91 -13.60
N THR A 85 -18.37 10.97 -13.84
CA THR A 85 -17.70 12.03 -14.61
C THR A 85 -18.13 12.01 -16.08
N ASP A 86 -18.21 10.83 -16.69
CA ASP A 86 -18.75 10.65 -18.04
C ASP A 86 -20.21 11.08 -18.14
N GLU A 87 -21.03 10.73 -17.14
CA GLU A 87 -22.43 11.17 -17.10
C GLU A 87 -22.54 12.70 -16.97
N MET A 88 -21.74 13.32 -16.10
CA MET A 88 -21.69 14.79 -15.96
C MET A 88 -21.32 15.46 -17.29
N ALA A 89 -20.30 14.96 -18.00
CA ALA A 89 -19.90 15.48 -19.29
C ALA A 89 -21.04 15.43 -20.32
N ARG A 90 -21.80 14.32 -20.37
CA ARG A 90 -22.99 14.21 -21.24
C ARG A 90 -24.06 15.22 -20.86
N LYS A 91 -24.35 15.37 -19.56
CA LYS A 91 -25.37 16.32 -19.08
C LYS A 91 -25.02 17.78 -19.37
N ILE A 92 -23.74 18.13 -19.29
CA ILE A 92 -23.29 19.48 -19.68
C ILE A 92 -23.38 19.67 -21.20
N GLY A 93 -23.09 18.62 -21.98
CA GLY A 93 -23.33 18.63 -23.43
C GLY A 93 -24.80 18.89 -23.77
N GLU A 94 -25.73 18.17 -23.13
CA GLU A 94 -27.18 18.41 -23.27
C GLU A 94 -27.58 19.83 -22.85
N LEU A 95 -27.01 20.35 -21.76
CA LEU A 95 -27.26 21.72 -21.30
C LEU A 95 -26.79 22.74 -22.35
N SER A 96 -25.59 22.56 -22.91
CA SER A 96 -25.05 23.44 -23.95
C SER A 96 -25.97 23.53 -25.17
N GLU A 97 -26.49 22.40 -25.64
CA GLU A 97 -27.43 22.37 -26.77
C GLU A 97 -28.76 23.06 -26.44
N ARG A 98 -29.31 22.83 -25.24
CA ARG A 98 -30.53 23.53 -24.78
C ARG A 98 -30.32 25.04 -24.71
N THR A 99 -29.18 25.48 -24.16
CA THR A 99 -28.86 26.90 -24.05
C THR A 99 -28.64 27.54 -25.42
N LYS A 100 -28.10 26.80 -26.39
CA LYS A 100 -28.03 27.24 -27.79
C LYS A 100 -29.42 27.47 -28.39
N GLY A 101 -30.35 26.53 -28.21
CA GLY A 101 -31.74 26.70 -28.66
C GLY A 101 -32.44 27.90 -28.00
N ILE A 102 -32.13 28.20 -26.74
CA ILE A 102 -32.63 29.43 -26.08
C ILE A 102 -32.06 30.67 -26.76
N SER A 103 -30.75 30.73 -27.06
CA SER A 103 -30.15 31.86 -27.78
C SER A 103 -30.83 32.12 -29.13
N GLU A 104 -31.12 31.06 -29.90
CA GLU A 104 -31.83 31.16 -31.18
C GLU A 104 -33.25 31.72 -31.02
N LEU A 105 -33.98 31.26 -30.00
CA LEU A 105 -35.32 31.80 -29.69
C LEU A 105 -35.28 33.27 -29.26
N LEU A 106 -34.28 33.66 -28.47
CA LEU A 106 -34.11 35.05 -28.04
C LEU A 106 -33.83 35.98 -29.23
N GLU A 107 -33.09 35.52 -30.24
CA GLU A 107 -32.87 36.27 -31.48
C GLU A 107 -34.18 36.52 -32.23
N VAL A 108 -35.05 35.50 -32.34
CA VAL A 108 -36.38 35.65 -32.94
C VAL A 108 -37.25 36.62 -32.15
N ILE A 109 -37.24 36.56 -30.81
CA ILE A 109 -38.01 37.49 -29.97
C ILE A 109 -37.50 38.92 -30.14
N ARG A 110 -36.17 39.11 -30.24
CA ARG A 110 -35.56 40.42 -30.50
C ARG A 110 -36.01 40.99 -31.86
N ASP A 111 -35.98 40.19 -32.93
CA ASP A 111 -36.49 40.61 -34.25
C ASP A 111 -37.99 40.98 -34.20
N VAL A 112 -38.81 40.22 -33.47
CA VAL A 112 -40.23 40.56 -33.27
C VAL A 112 -40.40 41.87 -32.51
N ALA A 113 -39.61 42.11 -31.47
CA ALA A 113 -39.65 43.36 -30.71
C ALA A 113 -39.22 44.55 -31.57
N ASP A 114 -38.14 44.42 -32.34
CA ASP A 114 -37.63 45.46 -33.24
C ASP A 114 -38.66 45.80 -34.33
N ARG A 115 -39.31 44.79 -34.93
CA ARG A 115 -40.41 45.00 -35.89
C ARG A 115 -41.63 45.66 -35.23
N SER A 116 -41.93 45.31 -33.99
CA SER A 116 -43.04 45.92 -33.23
C SER A 116 -42.76 47.38 -32.90
N ASP A 117 -41.51 47.72 -32.58
CA ASP A 117 -41.07 49.11 -32.39
C ASP A 117 -41.19 49.92 -33.69
N LEU A 118 -40.75 49.36 -34.82
CA LEU A 118 -40.92 50.00 -36.14
C LEU A 118 -42.40 50.19 -36.51
N LEU A 119 -43.26 49.22 -36.21
CA LEU A 119 -44.71 49.35 -36.42
C LEU A 119 -45.31 50.44 -35.53
N ALA A 120 -44.88 50.52 -34.27
CA ALA A 120 -45.29 51.57 -33.35
C ALA A 120 -44.83 52.97 -33.82
N LEU A 121 -43.60 53.09 -34.32
CA LEU A 121 -43.07 54.33 -34.89
C LEU A 121 -43.91 54.79 -36.10
N ASN A 122 -44.24 53.87 -37.02
CA ASN A 122 -45.10 54.15 -38.16
C ASN A 122 -46.51 54.56 -37.72
N GLY A 123 -47.06 53.91 -36.70
CA GLY A 123 -48.36 54.27 -36.11
C GLY A 123 -48.36 55.68 -35.49
N SER A 124 -47.27 56.07 -34.83
CA SER A 124 -47.11 57.43 -34.28
C SER A 124 -47.01 58.49 -35.39
N LEU A 125 -46.35 58.18 -36.50
CA LEU A 125 -46.23 59.07 -37.65
C LEU A 125 -47.61 59.29 -38.30
N GLU A 126 -48.36 58.22 -38.58
CA GLU A 126 -49.68 58.33 -39.21
C GLU A 126 -50.70 59.01 -38.28
N SER A 127 -50.59 58.79 -36.96
CA SER A 127 -51.40 59.49 -35.96
C SER A 127 -51.15 61.01 -35.98
N THR A 128 -49.90 61.43 -36.18
CA THR A 128 -49.54 62.84 -36.34
C THR A 128 -50.14 63.41 -37.62
N ARG A 129 -50.17 62.61 -38.69
CA ARG A 129 -50.74 62.98 -39.99
C ARG A 129 -52.27 63.13 -39.95
N ALA A 130 -52.96 62.34 -39.13
CA ALA A 130 -54.41 62.37 -38.94
C ALA A 130 -54.92 63.51 -38.02
N GLY A 131 -54.02 64.27 -37.39
CA GLY A 131 -54.39 65.41 -36.54
C GLY A 131 -55.21 65.00 -35.32
N GLU A 132 -56.33 65.69 -35.04
CA GLU A 132 -57.14 65.42 -33.84
C GLU A 132 -57.79 64.02 -33.85
N ALA A 133 -58.08 63.46 -35.02
CA ALA A 133 -58.64 62.11 -35.15
C ALA A 133 -57.63 61.00 -34.78
N GLY A 134 -56.32 61.30 -34.82
CA GLY A 134 -55.23 60.36 -34.53
C GLY A 134 -54.82 60.26 -33.05
N ARG A 135 -55.36 61.09 -32.15
CA ARG A 135 -54.92 61.14 -30.74
C ARG A 135 -55.02 59.80 -30.01
N GLY A 136 -56.08 59.02 -30.24
CA GLY A 136 -56.23 57.69 -29.66
C GLY A 136 -55.20 56.68 -30.18
N PHE A 137 -54.91 56.73 -31.48
CA PHE A 137 -53.89 55.89 -32.11
C PHE A 137 -52.47 56.24 -31.67
N ALA A 138 -52.18 57.53 -31.41
CA ALA A 138 -50.90 57.97 -30.90
C ALA A 138 -50.58 57.36 -29.52
N LEU A 139 -51.59 57.27 -28.64
CA LEU A 139 -51.42 56.64 -27.32
C LEU A 139 -51.12 55.14 -27.43
N VAL A 140 -51.84 54.43 -28.31
CA VAL A 140 -51.62 53.00 -28.56
C VAL A 140 -50.22 52.77 -29.15
N ALA A 141 -49.79 53.59 -30.10
CA ALA A 141 -48.45 53.53 -30.68
C ALA A 141 -47.36 53.74 -29.62
N ALA A 142 -47.51 54.72 -28.73
CA ALA A 142 -46.56 54.96 -27.64
C ALA A 142 -46.47 53.77 -26.66
N GLU A 143 -47.59 53.16 -26.30
CA GLU A 143 -47.58 51.99 -25.41
C GLU A 143 -47.00 50.74 -26.10
N MET A 144 -47.26 50.53 -27.41
CA MET A 144 -46.64 49.45 -28.18
C MET A 144 -45.12 49.60 -28.26
N ARG A 145 -44.62 50.81 -28.50
CA ARG A 145 -43.17 51.09 -28.49
C ARG A 145 -42.56 50.82 -27.12
N ARG A 146 -43.19 51.31 -26.05
CA ARG A 146 -42.74 51.07 -24.67
C ARG A 146 -42.71 49.57 -24.34
N LEU A 147 -43.69 48.80 -24.85
CA LEU A 147 -43.71 47.35 -24.71
C LEU A 147 -42.55 46.69 -25.48
N ALA A 148 -42.28 47.09 -26.71
CA ALA A 148 -41.17 46.59 -27.52
C ALA A 148 -39.82 46.85 -26.86
N GLU A 149 -39.56 48.09 -26.42
CA GLU A 149 -38.33 48.47 -25.69
C GLU A 149 -38.14 47.60 -24.41
N ARG A 150 -39.23 47.35 -23.68
CA ARG A 150 -39.20 46.50 -22.46
C ARG A 150 -38.94 45.03 -22.77
N VAL A 151 -39.45 44.51 -23.88
CA VAL A 151 -39.16 43.15 -24.36
C VAL A 151 -37.68 43.04 -24.74
N THR A 152 -37.14 43.99 -25.51
CA THR A 152 -35.73 44.00 -25.90
C THR A 152 -34.79 44.05 -24.68
N GLY A 153 -35.11 44.85 -23.67
CA GLY A 153 -34.37 44.86 -22.39
C GLY A 153 -34.39 43.49 -21.70
N THR A 154 -35.57 42.87 -21.59
CA THR A 154 -35.72 41.53 -20.98
C THR A 154 -34.94 40.46 -21.76
N VAL A 155 -34.97 40.51 -23.10
CA VAL A 155 -34.20 39.60 -23.95
C VAL A 155 -32.70 39.75 -23.69
N GLY A 156 -32.21 40.99 -23.53
CA GLY A 156 -30.82 41.26 -23.14
C GLY A 156 -30.44 40.65 -21.80
N ASP A 157 -31.31 40.77 -20.79
CA ASP A 157 -31.09 40.19 -19.47
C ASP A 157 -31.02 38.65 -19.53
N VAL A 158 -31.91 38.00 -20.30
CA VAL A 158 -31.90 36.54 -20.46
C VAL A 158 -30.67 36.08 -21.24
N ASP A 159 -30.24 36.82 -22.26
CA ASP A 159 -29.03 36.52 -23.03
C ASP A 159 -27.77 36.55 -22.15
N ALA A 160 -27.68 37.53 -21.24
CA ALA A 160 -26.61 37.58 -20.24
C ALA A 160 -26.63 36.35 -19.31
N GLN A 161 -27.80 35.89 -18.86
CA GLN A 161 -27.93 34.66 -18.08
C GLN A 161 -27.49 33.42 -18.86
N VAL A 162 -27.85 33.33 -20.14
CA VAL A 162 -27.42 32.26 -21.05
C VAL A 162 -25.90 32.22 -21.18
N VAL A 163 -25.24 33.36 -21.34
CA VAL A 163 -23.77 33.45 -21.38
C VAL A 163 -23.15 32.93 -20.08
N ASN A 164 -23.70 33.32 -18.92
CA ASN A 164 -23.23 32.84 -17.62
C ASN A 164 -23.39 31.32 -17.46
N ILE A 165 -24.51 30.75 -17.92
CA ILE A 165 -24.74 29.29 -17.91
C ILE A 165 -23.71 28.58 -18.78
N LYS A 166 -23.42 29.09 -19.99
CA LYS A 166 -22.38 28.51 -20.88
C LYS A 166 -21.00 28.55 -20.22
N ALA A 167 -20.64 29.66 -19.58
CA ALA A 167 -19.37 29.80 -18.88
C ALA A 167 -19.24 28.81 -17.69
N ALA A 168 -20.31 28.68 -16.88
CA ALA A 168 -20.36 27.71 -15.79
C ALA A 168 -20.27 26.26 -16.30
N GLY A 169 -20.94 25.94 -17.42
CA GLY A 169 -20.85 24.64 -18.07
C GLY A 169 -19.42 24.33 -18.53
N ALA A 170 -18.74 25.27 -19.19
CA ALA A 170 -17.36 25.10 -19.63
C ALA A 170 -16.39 24.89 -18.46
N SER A 171 -16.54 25.66 -17.37
CA SER A 171 -15.75 25.48 -16.15
C SER A 171 -15.99 24.09 -15.52
N THR A 172 -17.25 23.63 -15.55
CA THR A 172 -17.59 22.29 -15.03
C THR A 172 -16.93 21.20 -15.89
N VAL A 173 -16.93 21.31 -17.22
CA VAL A 173 -16.23 20.34 -18.10
C VAL A 173 -14.74 20.26 -17.76
N MET A 174 -14.08 21.39 -17.51
CA MET A 174 -12.67 21.39 -17.11
C MET A 174 -12.45 20.65 -15.78
N ALA A 175 -13.29 20.91 -14.78
CA ALA A 175 -13.21 20.23 -13.49
C ALA A 175 -13.53 18.72 -13.59
N THR A 176 -14.47 18.36 -14.46
CA THR A 176 -14.81 16.97 -14.78
C THR A 176 -13.63 16.25 -15.45
N GLU A 177 -12.94 16.89 -16.39
CA GLU A 177 -11.76 16.30 -17.05
C GLU A 177 -10.58 16.12 -16.07
N GLU A 178 -10.35 17.06 -15.16
CA GLU A 178 -9.36 16.90 -14.09
C GLU A 178 -9.74 15.75 -13.15
N SER A 179 -11.02 15.64 -12.79
CA SER A 179 -11.55 14.55 -11.96
C SER A 179 -11.38 13.19 -12.65
N ARG A 180 -11.58 13.13 -13.97
CA ARG A 180 -11.34 11.93 -14.79
C ARG A 180 -9.89 11.48 -14.65
N LYS A 181 -8.94 12.37 -14.91
CA LYS A 181 -7.51 12.08 -14.82
C LYS A 181 -7.10 11.62 -13.42
N LEU A 182 -7.64 12.26 -12.37
CA LEU A 182 -7.37 11.86 -10.99
C LEU A 182 -7.90 10.46 -10.70
N ALA A 183 -9.10 10.13 -11.17
CA ALA A 183 -9.69 8.80 -11.01
C ALA A 183 -8.89 7.74 -11.77
N GLU A 184 -8.44 8.00 -13.00
CA GLU A 184 -7.56 7.10 -13.75
C GLU A 184 -6.26 6.80 -13.01
N ASN A 185 -5.56 7.85 -12.55
CA ASN A 185 -4.34 7.68 -11.76
C ASN A 185 -4.58 6.91 -10.46
N THR A 186 -5.74 7.13 -9.81
CA THR A 186 -6.13 6.43 -8.58
C THR A 186 -6.37 4.94 -8.85
N ALA A 187 -7.03 4.60 -9.98
CA ALA A 187 -7.24 3.23 -10.40
C ALA A 187 -5.91 2.51 -10.70
N GLU A 188 -5.02 3.16 -11.44
CA GLU A 188 -3.68 2.63 -11.74
C GLU A 188 -2.86 2.38 -10.47
N ALA A 189 -2.87 3.33 -9.54
CA ALA A 189 -2.18 3.20 -8.26
C ALA A 189 -2.75 2.04 -7.43
N ALA A 190 -4.08 1.89 -7.36
CA ALA A 190 -4.73 0.78 -6.67
C ALA A 190 -4.35 -0.58 -7.27
N GLN A 191 -4.32 -0.69 -8.60
CA GLN A 191 -3.87 -1.90 -9.30
C GLN A 191 -2.39 -2.21 -9.06
N GLN A 192 -1.53 -1.18 -8.98
CA GLN A 192 -0.13 -1.36 -8.62
C GLN A 192 0.03 -1.86 -7.19
N ILE A 193 -0.70 -1.28 -6.22
CA ILE A 193 -0.67 -1.71 -4.82
C ILE A 193 -1.13 -3.17 -4.70
N SER A 194 -2.22 -3.57 -5.37
CA SER A 194 -2.69 -4.97 -5.34
C SER A 194 -1.65 -5.93 -5.92
N ARG A 195 -0.96 -5.58 -7.01
CA ARG A 195 0.13 -6.38 -7.58
C ARG A 195 1.31 -6.55 -6.62
N GLU A 196 1.78 -5.46 -6.00
CA GLU A 196 2.88 -5.54 -5.03
C GLU A 196 2.46 -6.27 -3.76
N THR A 197 1.22 -6.11 -3.34
CA THR A 197 0.66 -6.85 -2.19
C THR A 197 0.62 -8.35 -2.45
N GLN A 198 0.20 -8.76 -3.66
CA GLN A 198 0.22 -10.17 -4.07
C GLN A 198 1.65 -10.74 -4.07
N ARG A 199 2.62 -9.97 -4.55
CA ARG A 199 4.04 -10.33 -4.50
C ARG A 199 4.51 -10.48 -3.06
N GLN A 200 4.19 -9.52 -2.20
CA GLN A 200 4.53 -9.55 -0.79
C GLN A 200 3.94 -10.76 -0.07
N SER A 201 2.71 -11.18 -0.41
CA SER A 201 2.12 -12.42 0.13
C SER A 201 2.93 -13.65 -0.25
N THR A 202 3.35 -13.77 -1.51
CA THR A 202 4.22 -14.89 -1.95
C THR A 202 5.57 -14.87 -1.24
N ASP A 203 6.20 -13.70 -1.11
CA ASP A 203 7.48 -13.56 -0.40
C ASP A 203 7.33 -13.93 1.09
N THR A 204 6.21 -13.55 1.72
CA THR A 204 5.89 -13.89 3.12
C THR A 204 5.74 -15.40 3.30
N GLU A 205 5.08 -16.08 2.36
CA GLU A 205 4.93 -17.55 2.38
C GLU A 205 6.29 -18.26 2.26
N GLN A 206 7.16 -17.77 1.37
CA GLN A 206 8.53 -18.30 1.24
C GLN A 206 9.35 -18.08 2.51
N LEU A 207 9.24 -16.90 3.13
CA LEU A 207 9.91 -16.63 4.41
C LEU A 207 9.38 -17.54 5.52
N ALA A 208 8.09 -17.83 5.57
CA ALA A 208 7.51 -18.74 6.56
C ALA A 208 8.12 -20.16 6.45
N ILE A 209 8.30 -20.65 5.22
CA ILE A 209 8.98 -21.94 4.97
C ILE A 209 10.43 -21.89 5.47
N ALA A 210 11.18 -20.83 5.15
CA ALA A 210 12.56 -20.67 5.59
C ALA A 210 12.69 -20.60 7.12
N VAL A 211 11.79 -19.89 7.80
CA VAL A 211 11.73 -19.81 9.27
C VAL A 211 11.50 -21.17 9.89
N HIS A 212 10.60 -21.98 9.31
CA HIS A 212 10.38 -23.35 9.78
C HIS A 212 11.64 -24.21 9.63
N GLN A 213 12.36 -24.11 8.52
CA GLN A 213 13.62 -24.84 8.32
C GLN A 213 14.69 -24.43 9.33
N VAL A 214 14.82 -23.13 9.61
CA VAL A 214 15.78 -22.65 10.62
C VAL A 214 15.39 -23.13 12.02
N ALA A 215 14.10 -23.17 12.35
CA ALA A 215 13.62 -23.70 13.62
C ALA A 215 13.93 -25.21 13.78
N GLU A 216 13.79 -25.99 12.71
CA GLU A 216 14.18 -27.41 12.70
C GLU A 216 15.69 -27.59 12.92
N VAL A 217 16.51 -26.80 12.23
CA VAL A 217 17.98 -26.82 12.42
C VAL A 217 18.36 -26.43 13.84
N ALA A 218 17.72 -25.41 14.43
CA ALA A 218 17.94 -25.00 15.81
C ALA A 218 17.61 -26.14 16.79
N SER A 219 16.49 -26.84 16.57
CA SER A 219 16.08 -27.99 17.38
C SER A 219 17.06 -29.16 17.26
N ALA A 220 17.48 -29.51 16.04
CA ALA A 220 18.48 -30.56 15.80
C ALA A 220 19.84 -30.21 16.45
N THR A 221 20.23 -28.94 16.39
CA THR A 221 21.44 -28.43 17.03
C THR A 221 21.38 -28.58 18.55
N ALA A 222 20.25 -28.26 19.17
CA ALA A 222 20.06 -28.45 20.62
C ALA A 222 20.20 -29.93 21.02
N VAL A 223 19.62 -30.86 20.23
CA VAL A 223 19.74 -32.31 20.47
C VAL A 223 21.20 -32.76 20.35
N ALA A 224 21.89 -32.38 19.28
CA ALA A 224 23.29 -32.72 19.06
C ALA A 224 24.21 -32.15 20.17
N THR A 225 23.91 -30.94 20.64
CA THR A 225 24.61 -30.27 21.75
C THR A 225 24.46 -31.06 23.04
N SER A 226 23.23 -31.51 23.36
CA SER A 226 22.96 -32.33 24.54
C SER A 226 23.70 -33.68 24.50
N GLN A 227 23.74 -34.34 23.33
CA GLN A 227 24.51 -35.58 23.14
C GLN A 227 26.02 -35.36 23.28
N THR A 228 26.53 -34.24 22.73
CA THR A 228 27.94 -33.88 22.83
C THR A 228 28.33 -33.59 24.28
N ARG A 229 27.47 -32.88 25.03
CA ARG A 229 27.64 -32.63 26.47
C ARG A 229 27.69 -33.92 27.28
N ALA A 230 26.79 -34.88 26.99
CA ALA A 230 26.80 -36.20 27.63
C ALA A 230 28.09 -36.98 27.31
N THR A 231 28.59 -36.88 26.08
CA THR A 231 29.85 -37.51 25.66
C THR A 231 31.04 -36.89 26.37
N ALA A 232 31.10 -35.56 26.47
CA ALA A 232 32.15 -34.84 27.20
C ALA A 232 32.19 -35.24 28.69
N GLU A 233 31.03 -35.36 29.33
CA GLU A 233 30.94 -35.84 30.72
C GLU A 233 31.46 -37.28 30.85
N GLY A 234 31.15 -38.16 29.89
CA GLY A 234 31.71 -39.51 29.83
C GLY A 234 33.23 -39.53 29.68
N LEU A 235 33.79 -38.68 28.81
CA LEU A 235 35.25 -38.54 28.64
C LEU A 235 35.92 -38.04 29.92
N ARG A 236 35.29 -37.10 30.64
CA ARG A 236 35.77 -36.59 31.93
C ARG A 236 35.81 -37.70 32.99
N VAL A 237 34.75 -38.52 33.06
CA VAL A 237 34.69 -39.68 33.96
C VAL A 237 35.77 -40.71 33.63
N HIS A 238 35.97 -41.02 32.34
CA HIS A 238 37.03 -41.95 31.92
C HIS A 238 38.45 -41.40 32.18
N ALA A 239 38.66 -40.10 31.99
CA ALA A 239 39.92 -39.44 32.33
C ALA A 239 40.24 -39.56 33.83
N ASP A 240 39.26 -39.30 34.71
CA ASP A 240 39.42 -39.46 36.17
C ASP A 240 39.69 -40.92 36.57
N GLN A 241 39.01 -41.87 35.94
CA GLN A 241 39.26 -43.32 36.16
C GLN A 241 40.68 -43.72 35.75
N LEU A 242 41.17 -43.26 34.59
CA LEU A 242 42.55 -43.53 34.15
C LEU A 242 43.58 -42.89 35.08
N GLU A 243 43.32 -41.67 35.56
CA GLU A 243 44.17 -41.01 36.55
C GLU A 243 44.21 -41.83 37.87
N GLN A 244 43.07 -42.28 38.37
CA GLN A 244 43.00 -43.13 39.57
C GLN A 244 43.74 -44.46 39.39
N LEU A 245 43.59 -45.12 38.24
CA LEU A 245 44.28 -46.37 37.92
C LEU A 245 45.80 -46.18 37.84
N THR A 246 46.27 -45.11 37.19
CA THR A 246 47.71 -44.82 37.07
C THR A 246 48.35 -44.44 38.40
N ARG A 247 47.63 -43.81 39.33
CA ARG A 247 48.10 -43.53 40.71
C ARG A 247 48.42 -44.79 41.53
N GLN A 248 47.89 -45.97 41.17
CA GLN A 248 48.23 -47.23 41.85
C GLN A 248 49.63 -47.75 41.47
N PHE A 249 50.19 -47.27 40.36
CA PHE A 249 51.53 -47.64 39.91
C PHE A 249 52.55 -46.63 40.43
N LYS A 250 53.55 -47.09 41.19
CA LYS A 250 54.66 -46.22 41.63
C LYS A 250 55.51 -45.79 40.43
N VAL A 251 55.43 -44.50 40.11
CA VAL A 251 56.22 -43.83 39.07
C VAL A 251 57.58 -43.43 39.67
N ARG A 252 58.67 -43.56 38.92
CA ARG A 252 60.05 -43.48 39.43
C ARG A 252 60.37 -42.02 39.80
N GLY A 253 60.31 -41.69 41.10
CA GLY A 253 60.48 -40.32 41.59
C GLY A 253 59.57 -39.95 42.77
N GLU A 254 58.60 -40.80 43.11
CA GLU A 254 57.81 -40.80 44.37
C GLU A 254 57.98 -42.13 45.15
#